data_AF-A0AA38FAK9-F1
#
_entry.id   AF-A0AA38FAK9-F1
#
_cell.length_a   1.000
_cell.length_b   1.000
_cell.length_c   1.000
_cell.angle_alpha   90.00
_cell.angle_beta   90.00
_cell.angle_gamma   90.00
#
_symmetry.space_group_name_H-M   'P 1'
#
loop_
_entity.id
_entity.type
_entity.pdbx_description
1 polymer ?
#
loop_
_entity_poly.entity_id
_entity_poly.type
_entity_poly.pdbx_seq_one_letter_code
_entity_poly.pdbx_strand_id
1 'polypeptide(L)'
;CVSEYFDDHPHDNMIEDESEDPIYQGYKSVLDSKASDESLATFAGWEPRHGRFRYRHPWKQYVNLGVKLCYLGYSIVALHGCLRYEIQ
;
A
#
# COMPACT_ATOMS: atom_id res chain seq x y z
N CYS A 1 10.50 2.23 -8.78
CA CYS A 1 9.11 1.71 -8.82
C CYS A 1 8.96 0.60 -9.86
N VAL A 2 8.47 0.82 -11.09
CA VAL A 2 8.29 -0.29 -12.06
C VAL A 2 9.61 -0.73 -12.68
N SER A 3 10.50 0.21 -13.00
CA SER A 3 11.82 -0.07 -13.60
C SER A 3 12.74 -0.89 -12.69
N GLU A 4 12.57 -0.74 -11.39
CA GLU A 4 13.36 -1.38 -10.34
C GLU A 4 12.94 -2.85 -10.12
N TYR A 5 11.70 -3.19 -10.48
CA TYR A 5 11.16 -4.56 -10.41
C TYR A 5 11.64 -5.45 -11.57
N PHE A 6 12.00 -4.85 -12.71
CA PHE A 6 12.45 -5.57 -13.91
C PHE A 6 13.98 -5.56 -14.08
N ASP A 7 14.72 -5.11 -13.07
CA ASP A 7 16.17 -5.08 -13.14
C ASP A 7 16.74 -6.45 -12.75
N ASP A 8 17.00 -7.28 -13.77
CA ASP A 8 17.54 -8.65 -13.65
C ASP A 8 19.03 -8.66 -13.26
N HIS A 9 19.41 -7.96 -12.19
CA HIS A 9 20.72 -8.20 -11.58
C HIS A 9 20.65 -9.51 -10.79
N PRO A 10 21.51 -10.50 -11.08
CA PRO A 10 21.50 -11.77 -10.38
C PRO A 10 21.94 -11.51 -8.94
N HIS A 11 20.96 -11.36 -8.07
CA HIS A 11 21.18 -11.28 -6.64
C HIS A 11 21.54 -12.69 -6.18
N ASP A 12 22.80 -12.87 -5.80
CA ASP A 12 23.30 -14.12 -5.25
C ASP A 12 22.40 -14.55 -4.08
N ASN A 13 22.14 -15.85 -4.00
CA ASN A 13 21.21 -16.45 -3.06
C ASN A 13 21.67 -16.20 -1.62
N MET A 14 21.25 -15.08 -1.04
CA MET A 14 21.32 -14.85 0.38
C MET A 14 19.94 -14.45 0.85
N ILE A 15 19.55 -15.08 1.95
CA ILE A 15 18.38 -14.78 2.74
C ILE A 15 18.54 -13.32 3.19
N GLU A 16 18.16 -12.38 2.34
CA GLU A 16 17.97 -11.00 2.76
C GLU A 16 16.72 -11.01 3.61
N ASP A 17 16.93 -10.58 4.85
CA ASP A 17 15.93 -10.40 5.87
C ASP A 17 14.73 -9.69 5.21
N GLU A 18 13.54 -10.27 5.33
CA GLU A 18 12.28 -9.75 4.76
C GLU A 18 12.02 -8.27 5.16
N SER A 19 12.79 -7.80 6.14
CA SER A 19 12.86 -6.43 6.65
C SER A 19 13.60 -5.42 5.75
N GLU A 20 14.53 -5.82 4.86
CA GLU A 20 15.36 -4.88 4.08
C GLU A 20 14.84 -4.58 2.67
N ASP A 21 13.91 -5.39 2.13
CA ASP A 21 13.30 -5.13 0.82
C ASP A 21 12.48 -3.82 0.83
N PRO A 22 12.92 -2.76 0.12
CA PRO A 22 12.22 -1.47 0.14
C PRO A 22 10.79 -1.58 -0.43
N ILE A 23 10.58 -2.57 -1.30
CA ILE A 23 9.28 -2.88 -1.89
C ILE A 23 8.34 -3.51 -0.84
N TYR A 24 8.84 -4.45 -0.02
CA TYR A 24 8.07 -5.05 1.07
C TYR A 24 7.66 -4.02 2.11
N GLN A 25 8.60 -3.13 2.50
CA GLN A 25 8.30 -2.00 3.38
C GLN A 25 7.20 -1.10 2.82
N GLY A 26 7.22 -0.86 1.50
CA GLY A 26 6.16 -0.14 0.78
C GLY A 26 4.79 -0.79 0.95
N TYR A 27 4.65 -2.08 0.66
CA TYR A 27 3.37 -2.78 0.82
C TYR A 27 2.91 -2.84 2.28
N LYS A 28 3.84 -3.12 3.21
CA LYS A 28 3.55 -3.16 4.64
C LYS A 28 2.99 -1.82 5.13
N SER A 29 3.57 -0.70 4.71
CA SER A 29 3.07 0.63 5.07
C SER A 29 1.63 0.88 4.59
N VAL A 30 1.26 0.39 3.40
CA VAL A 30 -0.10 0.49 2.85
C VAL A 30 -1.07 -0.43 3.59
N LEU A 31 -0.63 -1.61 4.02
CA LEU A 31 -1.47 -2.53 4.79
C LEU A 31 -1.73 -2.01 6.21
N ASP A 32 -0.71 -1.41 6.83
CA ASP A 32 -0.80 -0.85 8.18
C ASP A 32 -1.56 0.48 8.23
N SER A 33 -1.72 1.19 7.10
CA SER A 33 -2.39 2.50 7.06
C SER A 33 -3.90 2.46 7.32
N LYS A 34 -4.53 1.28 7.30
CA LYS A 34 -5.99 1.14 7.37
C LYS A 34 -6.61 1.87 8.57
N ALA A 35 -6.06 1.65 9.77
CA ALA A 35 -6.59 2.26 10.99
C ALA A 35 -6.41 3.78 11.00
N SER A 36 -5.26 4.27 10.54
CA SER A 36 -5.03 5.71 10.40
C SER A 36 -5.96 6.33 9.37
N ASP A 37 -6.19 5.69 8.23
CA ASP A 37 -7.06 6.20 7.16
C ASP A 37 -8.52 6.31 7.61
N GLU A 38 -9.02 5.31 8.36
CA GLU A 38 -10.36 5.35 8.97
C GLU A 38 -10.49 6.48 10.01
N SER A 39 -9.45 6.69 10.82
CA SER A 39 -9.43 7.78 11.81
C SER A 39 -9.41 9.16 11.12
N LEU A 40 -8.59 9.33 10.09
CA LEU A 40 -8.49 10.56 9.30
C LEU A 40 -9.79 10.88 8.59
N ALA A 41 -10.49 9.89 8.04
CA ALA A 41 -11.80 10.09 7.45
C ALA A 41 -12.86 10.53 8.46
N THR A 42 -12.74 10.06 9.70
CA THR A 42 -13.60 10.50 10.82
C THR A 42 -13.32 11.95 11.18
N PHE A 43 -12.04 12.33 11.32
CA PHE A 43 -11.65 13.71 11.60
C PHE A 43 -12.04 14.67 10.46
N ALA A 44 -11.85 14.25 9.21
CA ALA A 44 -12.24 15.03 8.04
C ALA A 44 -13.76 15.30 7.99
N GLY A 45 -14.57 14.42 8.58
CA GLY A 45 -16.01 14.64 8.76
C GLY A 45 -16.37 15.90 9.57
N TRP A 46 -15.45 16.37 10.41
CA TRP A 46 -15.59 17.59 11.21
C TRP A 46 -15.08 18.85 10.51
N GLU A 47 -14.50 18.72 9.31
CA GLU A 47 -13.94 19.89 8.63
C GLU A 47 -15.04 20.90 8.30
N PRO A 48 -14.87 22.16 8.72
CA PRO A 48 -15.72 23.22 8.24
C PRO A 48 -15.51 23.38 6.73
N ARG A 49 -16.47 24.03 6.08
CA ARG A 49 -16.48 24.14 4.63
C ARG A 49 -15.29 24.97 4.16
N HIS A 50 -14.42 24.40 3.35
CA HIS A 50 -13.21 25.07 2.90
C HIS A 50 -12.79 24.69 1.47
N GLY A 51 -11.98 25.55 0.86
CA GLY A 51 -11.37 25.32 -0.45
C GLY A 51 -12.39 25.11 -1.59
N ARG A 52 -12.06 24.18 -2.49
CA ARG A 52 -12.89 23.85 -3.66
C ARG A 52 -14.08 22.95 -3.32
N PHE A 53 -14.02 22.26 -2.19
CA PHE A 53 -15.07 21.36 -1.74
C PHE A 53 -16.02 22.11 -0.81
N ARG A 54 -17.04 22.72 -1.42
CA ARG A 54 -18.03 23.52 -0.69
C ARG A 54 -18.95 22.68 0.18
N TYR A 55 -19.49 21.59 -0.35
CA TYR A 55 -20.45 20.70 0.33
C TYR A 55 -20.10 19.25 -0.02
N ARG A 56 -20.45 18.31 0.87
CA ARG A 56 -20.34 16.85 0.62
C ARG A 56 -18.94 16.42 0.21
N HIS A 57 -18.01 16.54 1.13
CA HIS A 57 -16.68 16.02 0.93
C HIS A 57 -16.69 14.49 0.74
N PRO A 58 -15.88 13.94 -0.18
CA PRO A 58 -15.90 12.53 -0.55
C PRO A 58 -15.15 11.62 0.44
N TRP A 59 -15.16 11.91 1.74
CA TRP A 59 -14.37 11.18 2.75
C TRP A 59 -14.62 9.67 2.72
N LYS A 60 -15.88 9.25 2.59
CA LYS A 60 -16.25 7.83 2.47
C LYS A 60 -15.66 7.17 1.21
N GLN A 61 -15.49 7.92 0.13
CA GLN A 61 -14.90 7.38 -1.10
C GLN A 61 -13.40 7.14 -0.94
N TYR A 62 -12.69 7.98 -0.19
CA TYR A 62 -11.28 7.76 0.13
C TYR A 62 -11.08 6.52 1.00
N VAL A 63 -11.94 6.31 2.02
CA VAL A 63 -11.90 5.07 2.82
C VAL A 63 -12.12 3.84 1.94
N ASN A 64 -13.12 3.88 1.06
CA ASN A 64 -13.38 2.78 0.13
C ASN A 64 -12.21 2.52 -0.83
N LEU A 65 -11.50 3.57 -1.26
CA LEU A 65 -10.31 3.46 -2.08
C LEU A 65 -9.15 2.80 -1.30
N GLY A 66 -8.96 3.18 -0.04
CA GLY A 66 -7.98 2.56 0.86
C GLY A 66 -8.19 1.06 1.04
N VAL A 67 -9.44 0.61 1.22
CA VAL A 67 -9.77 -0.82 1.30
C VAL A 67 -9.38 -1.59 0.03
N LYS A 68 -9.61 -1.00 -1.15
CA LYS A 68 -9.21 -1.61 -2.43
C LYS A 68 -7.70 -1.65 -2.60
N LEU A 69 -6.99 -0.60 -2.15
CA LEU A 69 -5.53 -0.57 -2.14
C LEU A 69 -4.94 -1.64 -1.22
N CYS A 70 -5.54 -1.87 -0.04
CA CYS A 70 -5.14 -2.96 0.84
C CYS A 70 -5.32 -4.33 0.16
N TYR A 71 -6.46 -4.57 -0.51
CA TYR A 71 -6.70 -5.82 -1.24
C TYR A 71 -5.65 -6.05 -2.35
N LEU A 72 -5.31 -4.99 -3.08
CA LEU A 72 -4.25 -5.02 -4.08
C LEU A 72 -2.89 -5.30 -3.44
N GLY A 73 -2.59 -4.67 -2.29
CA GLY A 73 -1.39 -4.95 -1.49
C GLY A 73 -1.26 -6.42 -1.12
N TYR A 74 -2.31 -7.04 -0.58
CA TYR A 74 -2.32 -8.47 -0.27
C TYR A 74 -2.09 -9.35 -1.51
N SER A 75 -2.67 -8.97 -2.64
CA SER A 75 -2.52 -9.71 -3.90
C SER A 75 -1.07 -9.65 -4.40
N ILE A 76 -0.42 -8.48 -4.29
CA ILE A 76 0.99 -8.32 -4.67
C ILE A 76 1.90 -9.10 -3.72
N VAL A 77 1.67 -9.04 -2.41
CA VAL A 77 2.45 -9.82 -1.42
C VAL A 77 2.35 -11.32 -1.72
N ALA A 78 1.15 -11.82 -2.04
CA ALA A 78 0.96 -13.22 -2.42
C ALA A 78 1.71 -13.57 -3.72
N LEU A 79 1.62 -12.73 -4.75
CA LEU A 79 2.34 -12.93 -6.02
C LEU A 79 3.86 -12.90 -5.84
N HIS A 80 4.36 -11.96 -5.02
CA HIS A 80 5.78 -11.87 -4.67
C HIS A 80 6.27 -13.16 -4.00
N GLY A 81 5.48 -13.71 -3.07
CA GLY A 81 5.76 -15.01 -2.46
C GLY A 81 5.79 -16.16 -3.48
N CYS A 82 4.84 -16.20 -4.41
CA CYS A 82 4.81 -17.22 -5.47
C CYS A 82 6.03 -17.15 -6.40
N LEU A 83 6.39 -15.95 -6.87
CA LEU A 83 7.55 -15.76 -7.75
C LEU A 83 8.84 -16.16 -7.05
N ARG A 84 9.02 -15.78 -5.78
CA ARG A 84 10.20 -16.14 -5.01
C ARG A 84 10.32 -17.65 -4.79
N TYR A 85 9.19 -18.36 -4.66
CA TYR A 85 9.16 -19.83 -4.63
C TYR A 85 9.52 -20.46 -5.98
N GLU A 86 9.12 -19.86 -7.11
CA GLU A 86 9.41 -20.40 -8.46
C GLU A 86 10.85 -20.17 -8.92
N ILE A 87 11.56 -19.21 -8.32
CA ILE A 87 12.97 -18.87 -8.63
C ILE A 87 13.95 -19.79 -7.86
N GLN A 88 13.47 -20.59 -6.89
CA GLN A 88 14.26 -21.53 -6.08
C GLN A 88 14.21 -22.97 -6.62
#